data_AF-A0A0C9Z2E5-F1
#
_entry.id   AF-A0A0C9Z2E5-F1
#
_cell.length_a   1.000
_cell.length_b   1.000
_cell.length_c   1.000
_cell.angle_alpha   90.00
_cell.angle_beta   90.00
_cell.angle_gamma   90.00
#
_symmetry.space_group_name_H-M   'P 1'
#
loop_
_entity.id
_entity.type
_entity.pdbx_description
1 polymer ?
#
loop_
_entity_poly.entity_id
_entity_poly.type
_entity_poly.pdbx_seq_one_letter_code
_entity_poly.pdbx_strand_id
1 'polypeptide(L)'
;MGATRTVTERDKQRAATERWLSKPGYKVYSVPRLILSLTPVFRVRDEQREKARLRAARKRTVSNEATTCNSTSTSADGASPDNEPESYLHPLAHSDLPPLEKVRQLIADWHSEWGAESTWPKKFHEELKHAQDRGRLTSEAFFSECEAHVEGGRRLLCLLRSIMRKGFRGTGYKVADSYEQVFDLLTSLLTELRFFEVKLDEFAPISPLSRISEARYYFTV
;
A
#
# COMPACT_ATOMS: atom_id res chain seq x y z
N MET A 1 -34.04 -48.69 17.93
CA MET A 1 -32.73 -48.63 17.24
C MET A 1 -32.34 -47.18 17.08
N GLY A 2 -31.39 -46.68 17.87
CA GLY A 2 -30.95 -45.27 17.84
C GLY A 2 -29.68 -45.13 17.04
N ALA A 3 -29.72 -44.43 15.91
CA ALA A 3 -28.55 -44.16 15.08
C ALA A 3 -27.71 -43.05 15.72
N THR A 4 -26.49 -43.38 16.12
CA THR A 4 -25.48 -42.42 16.58
C THR A 4 -24.97 -41.60 15.39
N ARG A 5 -25.33 -40.32 15.38
CA ARG A 5 -24.85 -39.34 14.39
C ARG A 5 -23.36 -39.07 14.62
N THR A 6 -22.53 -39.42 13.65
CA THR A 6 -21.10 -39.09 13.66
C THR A 6 -20.91 -37.59 13.44
N VAL A 7 -20.42 -36.90 14.47
CA VAL A 7 -20.12 -35.46 14.44
C VAL A 7 -18.96 -35.21 13.47
N THR A 8 -19.20 -34.44 12.41
CA THR A 8 -18.19 -34.12 11.41
C THR A 8 -17.23 -33.03 11.91
N GLU A 9 -16.06 -32.91 11.30
CA GLU A 9 -15.05 -31.90 11.66
C GLU A 9 -15.58 -30.46 11.53
N ARG A 10 -16.49 -30.22 10.58
CA ARG A 10 -17.21 -28.94 10.44
C ARG A 10 -18.12 -28.64 11.63
N ASP A 11 -18.75 -29.67 12.20
CA ASP A 11 -19.62 -29.50 13.37
C ASP A 11 -18.79 -29.12 14.60
N LYS A 12 -17.57 -29.68 14.72
CA LYS A 12 -16.61 -29.32 15.78
C LYS A 12 -16.10 -27.89 15.63
N GLN A 13 -15.77 -27.45 14.41
CA GLN A 13 -15.39 -26.07 14.13
C GLN A 13 -16.52 -25.10 14.45
N ARG A 14 -17.75 -25.39 14.01
CA ARG A 14 -18.91 -24.54 14.28
C ARG A 14 -19.17 -24.41 15.78
N ALA A 15 -19.13 -25.52 16.52
CA ALA A 15 -19.30 -25.52 17.97
C ALA A 15 -18.17 -24.74 18.69
N ALA A 16 -16.94 -24.82 18.19
CA ALA A 16 -15.82 -24.04 18.73
C ALA A 16 -16.00 -22.52 18.50
N THR A 17 -16.46 -22.13 17.30
CA THR A 17 -16.77 -20.73 16.96
C THR A 17 -17.92 -20.19 17.82
N GLU A 18 -19.02 -20.94 17.96
CA GLU A 18 -20.16 -20.53 18.80
C GLU A 18 -19.77 -20.42 20.29
N ARG A 19 -18.94 -21.34 20.78
CA ARG A 19 -18.41 -21.30 22.15
C ARG A 19 -17.47 -20.13 22.40
N TRP A 20 -16.72 -19.70 21.37
CA TRP A 20 -15.84 -18.54 21.46
C TRP A 20 -16.64 -17.23 21.47
N LEU A 21 -17.67 -17.13 20.63
CA LEU A 21 -18.57 -15.96 20.55
C LEU A 21 -19.46 -15.78 21.78
N SER A 22 -19.75 -16.87 22.51
CA SER A 22 -20.63 -16.84 23.68
C SER A 22 -19.93 -16.49 24.99
N LYS A 23 -18.63 -16.16 24.98
CA LYS A 23 -17.90 -15.78 26.19
C LYS A 23 -18.32 -14.37 26.67
N PRO A 24 -18.88 -14.22 27.89
CA PRO A 24 -19.23 -12.90 28.41
C PRO A 24 -17.94 -12.13 28.71
N GLY A 25 -17.72 -11.02 27.99
CA GLY A 25 -16.51 -10.20 28.10
C GLY A 25 -16.05 -9.58 26.78
N TYR A 26 -16.47 -10.14 25.64
CA TYR A 26 -16.34 -9.49 24.34
C TYR A 26 -17.60 -8.69 24.06
N LYS A 27 -17.56 -7.37 24.28
CA LYS A 27 -18.49 -6.46 23.62
C LYS A 27 -18.22 -6.57 22.12
N VAL A 28 -19.04 -7.35 21.42
CA VAL A 28 -19.14 -7.31 19.98
C VAL A 28 -19.60 -5.88 19.65
N TYR A 29 -18.65 -5.00 19.31
CA TYR A 29 -18.97 -3.85 18.49
C TYR A 29 -19.46 -4.44 17.16
N SER A 30 -20.78 -4.59 17.08
CA SER A 30 -21.44 -4.91 15.84
C SER A 30 -21.10 -3.77 14.88
N VAL A 31 -20.17 -4.01 13.97
CA VAL A 31 -19.96 -3.18 12.79
C VAL A 31 -20.38 -4.00 11.57
N PRO A 32 -21.69 -4.19 11.30
CA PRO A 32 -22.12 -4.87 10.08
C PRO A 32 -21.86 -4.02 8.84
N ARG A 33 -21.48 -2.74 8.98
CA ARG A 33 -21.36 -1.80 7.86
C ARG A 33 -19.99 -1.71 7.19
N LEU A 34 -18.92 -2.29 7.75
CA LEU A 34 -17.58 -2.24 7.13
C LEU A 34 -17.16 -3.54 6.44
N ILE A 35 -17.80 -4.67 6.75
CA ILE A 35 -17.44 -5.96 6.13
C ILE A 35 -18.07 -6.12 4.73
N LEU A 36 -19.18 -5.43 4.43
CA LEU A 36 -19.81 -5.49 3.12
C LEU A 36 -19.11 -4.62 2.06
N SER A 37 -18.36 -3.57 2.43
CA SER A 37 -17.68 -2.69 1.47
C SER A 37 -16.29 -3.17 1.04
N LEU A 38 -15.70 -4.16 1.72
CA LEU A 38 -14.37 -4.68 1.41
C LEU A 38 -14.37 -5.83 0.38
N THR A 39 -15.53 -6.31 -0.08
CA THR A 39 -15.61 -7.56 -0.86
C THR A 39 -15.40 -7.52 -2.39
N PRO A 40 -15.24 -6.36 -3.09
CA PRO A 40 -14.80 -6.39 -4.49
C PRO A 40 -13.27 -6.39 -4.65
N VAL A 41 -12.52 -5.69 -3.78
CA VAL A 41 -11.10 -5.39 -4.02
C VAL A 41 -10.19 -6.60 -3.75
N PHE A 42 -10.51 -7.42 -2.75
CA PHE A 42 -9.75 -8.65 -2.46
C PHE A 42 -9.96 -9.73 -3.52
N ARG A 43 -11.17 -9.85 -4.10
CA ARG A 43 -11.40 -10.78 -5.23
C ARG A 43 -10.60 -10.38 -6.48
N VAL A 44 -10.54 -9.10 -6.80
CA VAL A 44 -9.76 -8.60 -7.94
C VAL A 44 -8.26 -8.84 -7.76
N ARG A 45 -7.73 -8.74 -6.53
CA ARG A 45 -6.32 -8.98 -6.20
C ARG A 45 -5.92 -10.46 -6.42
N ASP A 46 -6.74 -11.41 -5.95
CA ASP A 46 -6.46 -12.84 -6.13
C ASP A 46 -6.64 -13.28 -7.61
N GLU A 47 -7.66 -12.75 -8.30
CA GLU A 47 -7.89 -13.04 -9.72
C GLU A 47 -6.78 -12.48 -10.62
N GLN A 48 -6.24 -11.29 -10.32
CA GLN A 48 -5.12 -10.71 -11.06
C GLN A 48 -3.81 -11.47 -10.82
N ARG A 49 -3.56 -11.94 -9.59
CA ARG A 49 -2.39 -12.75 -9.24
C ARG A 49 -2.42 -14.10 -9.95
N GLU A 50 -3.56 -14.77 -10.02
CA GLU A 50 -3.69 -16.04 -10.74
C GLU A 50 -3.58 -15.85 -12.26
N LYS A 51 -4.14 -14.75 -12.79
CA LYS A 51 -4.02 -14.39 -14.22
C LYS A 51 -2.56 -14.08 -14.62
N ALA A 52 -1.78 -13.45 -13.74
CA ALA A 52 -0.35 -13.25 -13.93
C ALA A 52 0.42 -14.59 -13.95
N ARG A 53 0.07 -15.51 -13.05
CA ARG A 53 0.65 -16.87 -12.98
C ARG A 53 0.41 -17.67 -14.27
N LEU A 54 -0.81 -17.62 -14.81
CA LEU A 54 -1.19 -18.31 -16.05
C LEU A 54 -0.49 -17.72 -17.29
N ARG A 55 -0.26 -16.39 -17.33
CA ARG A 55 0.52 -15.75 -18.40
C ARG A 55 1.99 -16.14 -18.35
N ALA A 56 2.58 -16.21 -17.15
CA ALA A 56 3.96 -16.66 -16.97
C ALA A 56 4.16 -18.12 -17.42
N ALA A 57 3.19 -19.00 -17.16
CA ALA A 57 3.21 -20.39 -17.61
C ALA A 57 3.11 -20.52 -19.15
N ARG A 58 2.30 -19.67 -19.80
CA ARG A 58 2.13 -19.67 -21.27
C ARG A 58 3.33 -19.08 -22.02
N LYS A 59 4.12 -18.22 -21.38
CA LYS A 59 5.33 -17.63 -21.98
C LYS A 59 6.50 -18.64 -22.04
N ARG A 60 6.48 -19.69 -21.21
CA ARG A 60 7.48 -20.78 -21.24
C ARG A 60 7.27 -21.78 -22.37
N THR A 61 6.13 -21.74 -23.07
CA THR A 61 5.81 -22.67 -24.17
C THR A 61 6.06 -22.09 -25.57
N VAL A 62 6.40 -20.80 -25.69
CA VAL A 62 6.52 -20.12 -27.00
C VAL A 62 7.95 -19.62 -27.29
N SER A 63 8.89 -19.75 -26.33
CA SER A 63 10.28 -19.33 -26.53
C SER A 63 11.15 -20.43 -27.14
N ASN A 64 10.75 -20.93 -28.30
CA ASN A 64 11.60 -21.66 -29.24
C ASN A 64 11.13 -21.28 -30.64
N GLU A 65 11.47 -20.09 -31.13
CA GLU A 65 11.66 -19.80 -32.56
C GLU A 65 12.02 -18.32 -32.83
N ALA A 66 13.12 -18.16 -33.59
CA ALA A 66 13.54 -17.08 -34.50
C ALA A 66 13.68 -15.62 -33.98
N THR A 67 14.86 -14.97 -33.91
CA THR A 67 15.91 -14.58 -34.91
C THR A 67 15.59 -13.27 -35.67
N THR A 68 16.61 -12.37 -35.73
CA THR A 68 16.87 -11.25 -36.71
C THR A 68 15.93 -10.03 -36.67
N CYS A 69 16.30 -8.75 -36.90
CA CYS A 69 17.55 -7.98 -37.02
C CYS A 69 17.18 -6.49 -37.33
N ASN A 70 18.01 -5.53 -36.90
CA ASN A 70 18.42 -4.26 -37.56
C ASN A 70 17.63 -2.91 -37.39
N SER A 71 18.36 -1.95 -36.78
CA SER A 71 18.68 -0.52 -37.08
C SER A 71 17.75 0.43 -37.87
N THR A 72 17.60 1.69 -37.40
CA THR A 72 18.13 2.96 -38.01
C THR A 72 17.52 4.25 -37.40
N SER A 73 18.35 5.27 -37.21
CA SER A 73 18.13 6.63 -36.65
C SER A 73 17.44 7.63 -37.60
N THR A 74 16.88 8.75 -37.10
CA THR A 74 16.90 10.12 -37.73
C THR A 74 16.36 11.21 -36.78
N SER A 75 16.88 12.43 -36.93
CA SER A 75 16.87 13.61 -36.05
C SER A 75 15.90 14.75 -36.43
N ALA A 76 16.01 15.87 -35.69
CA ALA A 76 15.56 17.27 -35.90
C ALA A 76 14.36 17.68 -35.02
N ASP A 77 14.44 18.58 -34.03
CA ASP A 77 14.95 19.97 -33.91
C ASP A 77 13.86 21.03 -34.17
N GLY A 78 13.76 22.05 -33.30
CA GLY A 78 12.81 23.16 -33.40
C GLY A 78 12.18 23.60 -32.07
N ALA A 79 12.89 24.44 -31.31
CA ALA A 79 12.41 25.11 -30.09
C ALA A 79 11.72 26.45 -30.40
N SER A 80 10.71 26.80 -29.59
CA SER A 80 10.10 28.14 -29.50
C SER A 80 9.84 28.44 -28.02
N PRO A 81 10.25 29.60 -27.47
CA PRO A 81 9.92 29.98 -26.11
C PRO A 81 8.77 30.99 -26.13
N ASP A 82 7.70 30.70 -25.40
CA ASP A 82 6.78 31.78 -25.02
C ASP A 82 6.37 31.66 -23.56
N ASN A 83 6.40 32.81 -22.91
CA ASN A 83 6.38 33.01 -21.48
C ASN A 83 4.94 32.99 -20.96
N GLU A 84 4.67 32.25 -19.88
CA GLU A 84 3.49 32.46 -19.04
C GLU A 84 3.85 32.30 -17.55
N PRO A 85 3.19 33.08 -16.66
CA PRO A 85 3.66 33.36 -15.31
C PRO A 85 3.33 32.21 -14.35
N GLU A 86 4.35 31.73 -13.64
CA GLU A 86 4.23 30.66 -12.66
C GLU A 86 3.24 31.01 -11.53
N SER A 87 2.11 30.33 -11.58
CA SER A 87 1.19 30.15 -10.47
C SER A 87 1.90 29.47 -9.31
N TYR A 88 2.04 30.18 -8.19
CA TYR A 88 2.41 29.68 -6.88
C TYR A 88 1.73 28.33 -6.59
N LEU A 89 2.48 27.22 -6.63
CA LEU A 89 2.24 25.93 -5.94
C LEU A 89 3.07 24.77 -6.58
N HIS A 90 4.41 24.81 -6.62
CA HIS A 90 5.22 23.58 -6.80
C HIS A 90 6.68 23.70 -6.31
N PRO A 91 7.06 23.13 -5.15
CA PRO A 91 8.46 23.12 -4.71
C PRO A 91 9.38 22.08 -5.39
N LEU A 92 9.04 21.56 -6.57
CA LEU A 92 9.85 20.53 -7.25
C LEU A 92 10.01 20.75 -8.76
N ALA A 93 9.88 21.99 -9.23
CA ALA A 93 9.92 22.28 -10.66
C ALA A 93 11.31 22.12 -11.33
N HIS A 94 12.42 22.06 -10.58
CA HIS A 94 13.77 22.12 -11.19
C HIS A 94 14.83 21.18 -10.62
N SER A 95 14.46 20.16 -9.83
CA SER A 95 15.43 19.13 -9.42
C SER A 95 15.35 17.94 -10.36
N ASP A 96 16.50 17.48 -10.84
CA ASP A 96 16.59 16.21 -11.57
C ASP A 96 15.98 15.09 -10.72
N LEU A 97 14.85 14.55 -11.20
CA LEU A 97 14.19 13.43 -10.52
C LEU A 97 15.19 12.27 -10.34
N PRO A 98 15.26 11.67 -9.14
CA PRO A 98 16.13 10.53 -8.91
C PRO A 98 15.78 9.38 -9.87
N PRO A 99 16.79 8.63 -10.33
CA PRO A 99 16.56 7.40 -11.08
C PRO A 99 15.68 6.42 -10.27
N LEU A 100 14.91 5.60 -10.98
CA LEU A 100 14.03 4.60 -10.36
C LEU A 100 14.77 3.67 -9.39
N GLU A 101 16.03 3.33 -9.68
CA GLU A 101 16.91 2.55 -8.79
C GLU A 101 17.10 3.23 -7.43
N LYS A 102 17.32 4.54 -7.40
CA LYS A 102 17.44 5.26 -6.11
C LYS A 102 16.11 5.26 -5.36
N VAL A 103 14.99 5.36 -6.07
CA VAL A 103 13.67 5.32 -5.43
C VAL A 103 13.38 3.94 -4.84
N ARG A 104 13.83 2.86 -5.48
CA ARG A 104 13.79 1.51 -4.88
C ARG A 104 14.52 1.47 -3.55
N GLN A 105 15.74 1.99 -3.52
CA GLN A 105 16.54 2.00 -2.29
C GLN A 105 15.84 2.82 -1.19
N LEU A 106 15.32 4.01 -1.54
CA LEU A 106 14.58 4.84 -0.58
C LEU A 106 13.34 4.14 -0.02
N ILE A 107 12.62 3.38 -0.85
CA ILE A 107 11.46 2.60 -0.39
C ILE A 107 11.90 1.42 0.49
N ALA A 108 13.00 0.75 0.13
CA ALA A 108 13.56 -0.33 0.94
C ALA A 108 14.02 0.17 2.32
N ASP A 109 14.66 1.34 2.37
CA ASP A 109 15.12 1.98 3.61
C ASP A 109 13.96 2.55 4.43
N TRP A 110 12.86 2.94 3.77
CA TRP A 110 11.65 3.43 4.43
C TRP A 110 10.83 2.32 5.05
N HIS A 111 10.82 1.11 4.48
CA HIS A 111 10.00 0.00 4.98
C HIS A 111 10.25 -0.28 6.47
N SER A 112 9.17 -0.51 7.20
CA SER A 112 9.24 -0.94 8.59
C SER A 112 9.89 -2.32 8.71
N GLU A 113 10.72 -2.49 9.74
CA GLU A 113 11.36 -3.77 10.08
C GLU A 113 10.37 -4.81 10.66
N TRP A 114 9.06 -4.51 10.68
CA TRP A 114 8.01 -5.37 11.24
C TRP A 114 7.75 -6.65 10.43
N GLY A 115 8.44 -6.84 9.32
CA GLY A 115 8.40 -8.04 8.50
C GLY A 115 7.16 -8.11 7.60
N ALA A 116 6.58 -9.30 7.47
CA ALA A 116 5.46 -9.54 6.57
C ALA A 116 4.19 -8.79 6.99
N GLU A 117 3.31 -8.44 6.05
CA GLU A 117 2.05 -7.74 6.32
C GLU A 117 1.19 -8.41 7.42
N SER A 118 1.19 -9.75 7.46
CA SER A 118 0.46 -10.52 8.48
C SER A 118 0.95 -10.29 9.91
N THR A 119 2.19 -9.84 10.10
CA THR A 119 2.76 -9.57 11.43
C THR A 119 2.57 -8.13 11.89
N TRP A 120 2.26 -7.19 10.98
CA TRP A 120 2.12 -5.77 11.31
C TRP A 120 1.09 -5.48 12.41
N PRO A 121 -0.13 -6.05 12.41
CA PRO A 121 -1.08 -5.78 13.49
C PRO A 121 -0.52 -6.18 14.85
N LYS A 122 0.11 -7.35 14.96
CA LYS A 122 0.69 -7.81 16.22
C LYS A 122 1.83 -6.90 16.66
N LYS A 123 2.75 -6.55 15.76
CA LYS A 123 3.90 -5.67 16.04
C LYS A 123 3.47 -4.28 16.50
N PHE A 124 2.51 -3.67 15.80
CA PHE A 124 1.96 -2.38 16.18
C PHE A 124 1.43 -2.39 17.63
N HIS A 125 0.65 -3.41 18.01
CA HIS A 125 0.12 -3.49 19.38
C HIS A 125 1.20 -3.78 20.42
N GLU A 126 2.21 -4.58 20.09
CA GLU A 126 3.36 -4.84 20.97
C GLU A 126 4.13 -3.55 21.27
N GLU A 127 4.46 -2.77 20.24
CA GLU A 127 5.19 -1.52 20.39
C GLU A 127 4.35 -0.43 21.06
N LEU A 128 3.08 -0.29 20.69
CA LEU A 128 2.16 0.63 21.35
C LEU A 128 2.00 0.30 22.84
N LYS A 129 1.80 -0.98 23.18
CA LYS A 129 1.68 -1.41 24.57
C LYS A 129 2.98 -1.13 25.33
N HIS A 130 4.13 -1.42 24.74
CA HIS A 130 5.43 -1.14 25.35
C HIS A 130 5.65 0.36 25.58
N ALA A 131 5.21 1.20 24.65
CA ALA A 131 5.25 2.66 24.79
C ALA A 131 4.31 3.15 25.90
N GLN A 132 3.11 2.55 26.02
CA GLN A 132 2.14 2.84 27.08
C GLN A 132 2.65 2.43 28.47
N ASP A 133 3.26 1.24 28.58
CA ASP A 133 3.84 0.74 29.82
C ASP A 133 5.00 1.64 30.31
N ARG A 134 5.67 2.35 29.40
CA ARG A 134 6.72 3.36 29.70
C ARG A 134 6.18 4.75 30.01
N GLY A 135 4.90 5.00 29.74
CA GLY A 135 4.21 6.24 30.08
C GLY A 135 3.83 7.12 28.89
N ARG A 136 3.19 8.24 29.21
CA ARG A 136 2.53 9.14 28.24
C ARG A 136 3.50 9.70 27.19
N LEU A 137 4.67 10.20 27.61
CA LEU A 137 5.63 10.81 26.68
C LEU A 137 6.16 9.80 25.66
N THR A 138 6.40 8.56 26.07
CA THR A 138 6.83 7.50 25.15
C THR A 138 5.72 7.09 24.20
N SER A 139 4.47 7.08 24.66
CA SER A 139 3.30 6.84 23.79
C SER A 139 3.14 7.93 22.74
N GLU A 140 3.28 9.21 23.12
CA GLU A 140 3.24 10.33 22.17
C GLU A 140 4.39 10.29 21.16
N ALA A 141 5.60 9.89 21.60
CA ALA A 141 6.74 9.70 20.72
C ALA A 141 6.48 8.60 19.69
N PHE A 142 5.94 7.45 20.11
CA PHE A 142 5.55 6.36 19.21
C PHE A 142 4.56 6.81 18.12
N PHE A 143 3.53 7.57 18.50
CA PHE A 143 2.59 8.12 17.51
C PHE A 143 3.24 9.14 16.57
N SER A 144 4.15 9.98 17.09
CA SER A 144 4.91 10.94 16.29
C SER A 144 5.82 10.23 15.27
N GLU A 145 6.43 9.10 15.67
CA GLU A 145 7.23 8.25 14.77
C GLU A 145 6.35 7.63 13.67
N CYS A 146 5.17 7.12 14.02
CA CYS A 146 4.20 6.61 13.05
C CYS A 146 3.73 7.71 12.07
N GLU A 147 3.47 8.92 12.54
CA GLU A 147 3.13 10.07 11.69
C GLU A 147 4.27 10.45 10.75
N ALA A 148 5.50 10.49 11.26
CA ALA A 148 6.70 10.74 10.45
C ALA A 148 6.90 9.66 9.38
N HIS A 149 6.64 8.39 9.73
CA HIS A 149 6.67 7.26 8.80
C HIS A 149 5.65 7.43 7.67
N VAL A 150 4.40 7.80 8.00
CA VAL A 150 3.34 8.09 7.02
C VAL A 150 3.73 9.25 6.10
N GLU A 151 4.27 10.33 6.65
CA GLU A 151 4.72 11.48 5.87
C GLU A 151 5.87 11.10 4.93
N GLY A 152 6.83 10.29 5.40
CA GLY A 152 7.88 9.69 4.55
C GLY A 152 7.29 8.91 3.38
N GLY A 153 6.30 8.06 3.64
CA GLY A 153 5.62 7.27 2.62
C GLY A 153 4.86 8.14 1.60
N ARG A 154 4.20 9.22 2.05
CA ARG A 154 3.54 10.19 1.15
C ARG A 154 4.52 10.89 0.22
N ARG A 155 5.70 11.27 0.72
CA ARG A 155 6.76 11.89 -0.09
C ARG A 155 7.27 10.93 -1.16
N LEU A 156 7.47 9.65 -0.81
CA LEU A 156 7.84 8.61 -1.78
C LEU A 156 6.75 8.38 -2.83
N LEU A 157 5.48 8.43 -2.43
CA LEU A 157 4.35 8.30 -3.36
C LEU A 157 4.31 9.48 -4.34
N CYS A 158 4.53 10.70 -3.86
CA CYS A 158 4.68 11.89 -4.69
C CYS A 158 5.85 11.75 -5.68
N LEU A 159 6.97 11.18 -5.22
CA LEU A 159 8.14 10.95 -6.06
C LEU A 159 7.87 9.95 -7.19
N LEU A 160 7.26 8.81 -6.87
CA LEU A 160 6.83 7.82 -7.86
C LEU A 160 5.86 8.42 -8.88
N ARG A 161 4.89 9.24 -8.41
CA ARG A 161 3.96 9.95 -9.30
C ARG A 161 4.68 10.89 -10.26
N SER A 162 5.68 11.62 -9.80
CA SER A 162 6.49 12.51 -10.65
C SER A 162 7.30 11.72 -11.68
N ILE A 163 7.87 10.57 -11.31
CA ILE A 163 8.57 9.68 -12.25
C ILE A 163 7.62 9.15 -13.32
N MET A 164 6.43 8.66 -12.92
CA MET A 164 5.43 8.18 -13.88
C MET A 164 4.96 9.26 -14.85
N ARG A 165 4.80 10.50 -14.38
CA ARG A 165 4.43 11.65 -15.22
C ARG A 165 5.53 12.03 -16.21
N LYS A 166 6.79 12.01 -15.78
CA LYS A 166 7.95 12.25 -16.68
C LYS A 166 8.05 11.16 -17.75
N GLY A 167 7.61 9.94 -17.41
CA GLY A 167 7.64 8.78 -18.30
C GLY A 167 9.04 8.19 -18.45
N PHE A 168 9.09 6.97 -18.97
CA PHE A 168 10.34 6.24 -19.21
C PHE A 168 10.73 6.38 -20.68
N ARG A 169 12.01 6.66 -20.94
CA ARG A 169 12.61 6.66 -22.28
C ARG A 169 13.32 5.33 -22.53
N GLY A 170 13.25 4.82 -23.76
CA GLY A 170 14.00 3.64 -24.17
C GLY A 170 13.20 2.67 -25.03
N THR A 171 13.74 1.46 -25.22
CA THR A 171 13.09 0.39 -25.99
C THR A 171 11.89 -0.18 -25.26
N GLY A 172 10.86 -0.61 -26.01
CA GLY A 172 9.57 -1.03 -25.44
C GLY A 172 9.63 -2.05 -24.30
N TYR A 173 10.56 -3.02 -24.34
CA TYR A 173 10.71 -4.00 -23.25
C TYR A 173 11.25 -3.39 -21.95
N LYS A 174 12.22 -2.45 -22.03
CA LYS A 174 12.77 -1.75 -20.85
C LYS A 174 11.75 -0.81 -20.24
N VAL A 175 10.94 -0.17 -21.09
CA VAL A 175 9.85 0.71 -20.66
C VAL A 175 8.78 -0.11 -19.94
N ALA A 176 8.36 -1.25 -20.49
CA ALA A 176 7.39 -2.13 -19.85
C ALA A 176 7.87 -2.64 -18.48
N ASP A 177 9.12 -3.10 -18.40
CA ASP A 177 9.77 -3.52 -17.15
C ASP A 177 9.81 -2.40 -16.11
N SER A 178 10.11 -1.16 -16.53
CA SER A 178 10.09 0.00 -15.62
C SER A 178 8.70 0.27 -15.04
N TYR A 179 7.63 0.13 -15.84
CA TYR A 179 6.26 0.28 -15.35
C TYR A 179 5.84 -0.85 -14.41
N GLU A 180 6.26 -2.09 -14.69
CA GLU A 180 6.02 -3.24 -13.80
C GLU A 180 6.70 -3.01 -12.43
N GLN A 181 7.96 -2.57 -12.44
CA GLN A 181 8.68 -2.22 -11.20
C GLN A 181 7.99 -1.09 -10.42
N VAL A 182 7.51 -0.04 -11.10
CA VAL A 182 6.75 1.02 -10.41
C VAL A 182 5.47 0.49 -9.81
N PHE A 183 4.77 -0.42 -10.48
CA PHE A 183 3.55 -1.03 -9.95
C PHE A 183 3.83 -1.83 -8.67
N ASP A 184 4.90 -2.63 -8.65
CA ASP A 184 5.31 -3.38 -7.47
C ASP A 184 5.68 -2.45 -6.32
N LEU A 185 6.45 -1.38 -6.59
CA LEU A 185 6.81 -0.37 -5.59
C LEU A 185 5.59 0.36 -5.04
N LEU A 186 4.65 0.75 -5.89
CA LEU A 186 3.39 1.37 -5.47
C LEU A 186 2.59 0.42 -4.59
N THR A 187 2.52 -0.86 -4.95
CA THR A 187 1.78 -1.86 -4.19
C THR A 187 2.39 -2.03 -2.80
N SER A 188 3.72 -2.16 -2.71
CA SER A 188 4.44 -2.29 -1.44
C SER A 188 4.24 -1.06 -0.56
N LEU A 189 4.49 0.12 -1.11
CA LEU A 189 4.38 1.41 -0.44
C LEU A 189 2.95 1.67 0.06
N LEU A 190 1.94 1.48 -0.80
CA LEU A 190 0.55 1.74 -0.43
C LEU A 190 0.05 0.78 0.64
N THR A 191 0.47 -0.48 0.61
CA THR A 191 0.01 -1.47 1.58
C THR A 191 0.46 -1.10 3.00
N GLU A 192 1.73 -0.74 3.17
CA GLU A 192 2.25 -0.32 4.46
C GLU A 192 1.74 1.08 4.87
N LEU A 193 1.75 2.04 3.94
CA LEU A 193 1.24 3.39 4.22
C LEU A 193 -0.21 3.36 4.72
N ARG A 194 -1.08 2.58 4.07
CA ARG A 194 -2.48 2.43 4.49
C ARG A 194 -2.61 1.75 5.83
N PHE A 195 -1.75 0.78 6.15
CA PHE A 195 -1.77 0.16 7.47
C PHE A 195 -1.53 1.21 8.57
N PHE A 196 -0.48 2.02 8.45
CA PHE A 196 -0.16 3.05 9.45
C PHE A 196 -1.22 4.15 9.51
N GLU A 197 -1.72 4.63 8.37
CA GLU A 197 -2.81 5.63 8.35
C GLU A 197 -4.05 5.15 9.09
N VAL A 198 -4.48 3.89 8.86
CA VAL A 198 -5.63 3.31 9.55
C VAL A 198 -5.36 3.17 11.04
N LYS A 199 -4.15 2.73 11.44
CA LYS A 199 -3.81 2.58 12.85
C LYS A 199 -3.70 3.91 13.59
N LEU A 200 -3.20 4.95 12.94
CA LEU A 200 -3.21 6.30 13.50
C LEU A 200 -4.65 6.80 13.69
N ASP A 201 -5.54 6.60 12.72
CA ASP A 201 -6.95 6.99 12.87
C ASP A 201 -7.67 6.21 13.99
N GLU A 202 -7.34 4.93 14.17
CA GLU A 202 -7.92 4.06 15.21
C GLU A 202 -7.42 4.36 16.63
N PHE A 203 -6.12 4.66 16.79
CA PHE A 203 -5.45 4.65 18.11
C PHE A 203 -4.84 5.98 18.52
N ALA A 204 -4.53 6.88 17.59
CA ALA A 204 -3.94 8.16 17.97
C ALA A 204 -4.95 8.91 18.85
N PRO A 205 -4.52 9.43 20.01
CA PRO A 205 -5.38 10.26 20.82
C PRO A 205 -5.93 11.38 19.94
N ILE A 206 -7.23 11.65 20.05
CA ILE A 206 -7.80 12.89 19.52
C ILE A 206 -7.18 14.01 20.35
N SER A 207 -5.98 14.47 19.99
CA SER A 207 -5.41 15.65 20.60
C SER A 207 -6.39 16.79 20.35
N PRO A 208 -6.88 17.49 21.39
CA PRO A 208 -7.66 18.68 21.16
C PRO A 208 -6.70 19.76 20.64
N LEU A 209 -7.08 20.40 19.51
CA LEU A 209 -6.63 21.72 19.05
C LEU A 209 -5.17 21.75 18.53
N SER A 210 -4.90 21.64 17.23
CA SER A 210 -4.76 22.85 16.39
C SER A 210 -4.30 22.51 14.97
N ARG A 211 -4.97 21.57 14.29
CA ARG A 211 -5.06 21.54 12.82
C ARG A 211 -6.06 20.46 12.45
N ILE A 212 -7.31 20.92 12.38
CA ILE A 212 -8.35 20.27 11.62
C ILE A 212 -7.72 19.87 10.29
N SER A 213 -7.53 18.58 10.07
CA SER A 213 -7.29 18.07 8.74
C SER A 213 -8.44 18.55 7.88
N GLU A 214 -8.12 19.30 6.83
CA GLU A 214 -9.05 19.86 5.84
C GLU A 214 -9.83 18.77 5.06
N ALA A 215 -9.76 17.52 5.52
CA ALA A 215 -10.50 16.37 5.01
C ALA A 215 -11.87 16.18 5.68
N ARG A 216 -12.23 16.96 6.72
CA ARG A 216 -13.50 16.79 7.47
C ARG A 216 -14.65 17.73 7.07
N TYR A 217 -14.50 18.56 6.02
CA TYR A 217 -15.58 19.40 5.51
C TYR A 217 -15.92 19.06 4.06
N TYR A 218 -16.72 18.01 3.87
CA TYR A 218 -17.48 17.81 2.63
C TYR A 218 -18.95 17.44 2.91
N PHE A 219 -19.58 17.97 3.96
CA PHE A 219 -21.05 17.91 4.08
C PHE A 219 -21.58 19.08 4.92
N THR A 220 -21.73 20.23 4.27
CA THR A 220 -22.68 21.33 4.54
C THR A 220 -22.54 22.23 3.30
N VAL A 221 -23.47 22.30 2.36
CA VAL A 221 -24.89 22.67 2.42
C VAL A 221 -25.66 21.92 1.35
#